data_AF-A0AAD5CC41-F1
#
_entry.id   AF-A0AAD5CC41-F1
#
_cell.length_a   1.000
_cell.length_b   1.000
_cell.length_c   1.000
_cell.angle_alpha   90.00
_cell.angle_beta   90.00
_cell.angle_gamma   90.00
#
_symmetry.space_group_name_H-M   'P 1'
#
loop_
_entity.id
_entity.type
_entity.pdbx_description
1 polymer ?
#
loop_
_entity_poly.entity_id
_entity_poly.type
_entity_poly.pdbx_seq_one_letter_code
_entity_poly.pdbx_strand_id
1 'polypeptide(L)'
;MASLPTTMIFLSLLFSGMLYANARAVDHLVSTLTKTSQFDFYTLALQWPATFCSTHENKCCPENGCCAGENSSPPPGFTIHGLWPDYNDGTWPSCCEGPAFDEAELNPMINAMHTYWPILSCNDVSSCNNEIKSFWADQWEQHGTCAGFSFQYLYFATALKLYFNYNVTEVLLQANVKPSNSKTYSSASIISAIENAFHAKPQLVCKNDNVIKEVRLCFTKELEIRECVEPSWCPEYVRLPKFSFVGGVKPEDWLLSAVKSVTV
;
A
#
# COMPACT_ATOMS: atom_id res chain seq x y z
N MET A 1 41.40 30.66 48.68
CA MET A 1 40.04 30.38 48.15
C MET A 1 39.71 31.49 47.17
N ALA A 2 39.84 31.26 45.86
CA ALA A 2 39.56 32.27 44.85
C ALA A 2 38.08 32.23 44.49
N SER A 3 37.34 33.28 44.84
CA SER A 3 35.95 33.48 44.43
C SER A 3 35.89 33.81 42.94
N LEU A 4 35.15 33.02 42.16
CA LEU A 4 34.86 33.35 40.77
C LEU A 4 34.13 34.70 40.68
N PRO A 5 34.52 35.58 39.74
CA PRO A 5 33.89 36.89 39.59
C PRO A 5 32.42 36.71 39.20
N THR A 6 31.54 37.40 39.91
CA THR A 6 30.07 37.30 39.79
C THR A 6 29.57 37.48 38.35
N THR A 7 30.30 38.23 37.53
CA THR A 7 30.04 38.42 36.09
C THR A 7 30.16 37.14 35.25
N MET A 8 31.05 36.20 35.59
CA MET A 8 31.18 34.92 34.87
C MET A 8 29.97 34.01 35.11
N ILE A 9 29.36 34.07 36.30
CA ILE A 9 28.18 33.26 36.67
C ILE A 9 26.94 33.74 35.92
N PHE A 10 26.77 35.06 35.74
CA PHE A 10 25.65 35.60 34.96
C PHE A 10 25.75 35.26 33.48
N LEU A 11 26.95 35.27 32.88
CA LEU A 11 27.16 34.89 31.49
C LEU A 11 26.87 33.39 31.25
N SER A 12 27.27 32.50 32.17
CA SER A 12 26.97 31.07 32.04
C SER A 12 25.48 30.77 32.18
N LEU A 13 24.77 31.46 33.07
CA LEU A 13 23.31 31.32 33.24
C LEU A 13 22.54 31.84 32.02
N LEU A 14 22.99 32.94 31.41
CA LEU A 14 22.40 33.46 30.17
C LEU A 14 22.65 32.52 28.98
N PHE A 15 23.85 31.96 28.84
CA PHE A 15 24.18 31.00 27.79
C PHE A 15 23.38 29.70 27.95
N SER A 16 23.28 29.18 29.18
CA SER A 16 22.47 28.00 29.46
C SER A 16 20.98 28.27 29.22
N GLY A 17 20.46 29.45 29.61
CA GLY A 17 19.08 29.86 29.35
C GLY A 17 18.75 29.99 27.86
N MET A 18 19.67 30.53 27.04
CA MET A 18 19.53 30.59 25.58
C MET A 18 19.56 29.20 24.94
N LEU A 19 20.43 28.29 25.39
CA LEU A 19 20.46 26.90 24.92
C LEU A 19 19.17 26.14 25.29
N TYR A 20 18.64 26.33 26.51
CA TYR A 20 17.37 25.73 26.94
C TYR A 20 16.15 26.30 26.19
N ALA A 21 16.14 27.61 25.91
CA ALA A 21 15.06 28.23 25.13
C ALA A 21 15.08 27.76 23.67
N ASN A 22 16.26 27.61 23.07
CA ASN A 22 16.41 27.05 21.73
C ASN A 22 16.01 25.57 21.66
N ALA A 23 16.35 24.76 22.66
CA ALA A 23 15.91 23.36 22.73
C ALA A 23 14.38 23.24 22.78
N ARG A 24 13.71 24.04 23.62
CA ARG A 24 12.24 24.06 23.70
C ARG A 24 11.56 24.60 22.43
N ALA A 25 12.16 25.59 21.78
CA ALA A 25 11.66 26.11 20.52
C ALA A 25 11.79 25.05 19.41
N VAL A 26 12.89 24.28 19.40
CA VAL A 26 13.08 23.14 18.50
C VAL A 26 12.12 22.01 18.84
N ASP A 27 11.92 21.65 20.10
CA ASP A 27 10.94 20.62 20.51
C ASP A 27 9.51 21.02 20.14
N HIS A 28 9.15 22.31 20.28
CA HIS A 28 7.85 22.80 19.87
C HIS A 28 7.72 22.83 18.35
N LEU A 29 8.76 23.22 17.60
CA LEU A 29 8.77 23.19 16.13
C LEU A 29 8.70 21.75 15.61
N VAL A 30 9.44 20.82 16.22
CA VAL A 30 9.39 19.38 15.94
C VAL A 30 8.01 18.83 16.27
N SER A 31 7.43 19.16 17.43
CA SER A 31 6.07 18.77 17.82
C SER A 31 4.97 19.39 16.93
N THR A 32 5.23 20.54 16.31
CA THR A 32 4.27 21.19 15.39
C THR A 32 4.43 20.65 13.96
N LEU A 33 5.63 20.20 13.60
CA LEU A 33 5.93 19.52 12.33
C LEU A 33 5.56 18.02 12.38
N THR A 34 5.58 17.41 13.55
CA THR A 34 5.01 16.09 13.82
C THR A 34 3.62 16.28 14.41
N LYS A 35 2.62 16.51 13.55
CA LYS A 35 1.26 16.06 13.88
C LYS A 35 1.41 14.56 14.17
N THR A 36 1.57 14.19 15.44
CA THR A 36 2.00 12.86 15.87
C THR A 36 1.00 11.88 15.30
N SER A 37 1.36 11.21 14.21
CA SER A 37 0.47 10.24 13.59
C SER A 37 0.33 9.10 14.59
N GLN A 38 -0.91 8.94 15.08
CA GLN A 38 -1.18 8.14 16.27
C GLN A 38 -1.05 6.63 16.01
N PHE A 39 -0.95 6.15 14.77
CA PHE A 39 -0.82 4.73 14.42
C PHE A 39 0.51 4.09 14.88
N ASP A 40 0.70 2.78 14.71
CA ASP A 40 1.92 2.06 15.12
C ASP A 40 2.79 1.59 13.95
N PHE A 41 2.17 1.17 12.84
CA PHE A 41 2.85 0.66 11.65
C PHE A 41 2.01 0.88 10.39
N TYR A 42 2.60 0.63 9.23
CA TYR A 42 1.85 0.60 7.96
C TYR A 42 1.63 -0.84 7.49
N THR A 43 0.46 -1.12 6.94
CA THR A 43 0.17 -2.31 6.15
C THR A 43 0.08 -1.93 4.67
N LEU A 44 0.97 -2.48 3.84
CA LEU A 44 0.78 -2.49 2.39
C LEU A 44 -0.08 -3.69 2.02
N ALA A 45 -1.34 -3.45 1.70
CA ALA A 45 -2.26 -4.47 1.22
C ALA A 45 -2.15 -4.63 -0.29
N LEU A 46 -1.80 -5.83 -0.74
CA LEU A 46 -1.69 -6.20 -2.14
C LEU A 46 -2.79 -7.19 -2.50
N GLN A 47 -3.71 -6.81 -3.38
CA GLN A 47 -4.80 -7.66 -3.82
C GLN A 47 -4.46 -8.45 -5.08
N TRP A 48 -5.05 -9.65 -5.21
CA TRP A 48 -4.98 -10.46 -6.42
C TRP A 48 -6.16 -10.15 -7.34
N PRO A 49 -5.95 -9.48 -8.50
CA PRO A 49 -7.06 -9.01 -9.33
C PRO A 49 -7.94 -10.14 -9.85
N ALA A 50 -7.39 -11.32 -10.15
CA ALA A 50 -8.21 -12.44 -10.62
C ALA A 50 -9.23 -12.89 -9.57
N THR A 51 -8.85 -12.87 -8.29
CA THR A 51 -9.77 -13.19 -7.19
C THR A 51 -10.83 -12.11 -7.06
N PHE A 52 -10.45 -10.83 -7.10
CA PHE A 52 -11.39 -9.71 -7.03
C PHE A 52 -12.40 -9.74 -8.20
N CYS A 53 -11.90 -9.84 -9.43
CA CYS A 53 -12.71 -9.74 -10.64
C CYS A 53 -13.61 -10.95 -10.87
N SER A 54 -13.30 -12.13 -10.29
CA SER A 54 -14.11 -13.34 -10.43
C SER A 54 -15.44 -13.31 -9.67
N THR A 55 -15.60 -12.39 -8.73
CA THR A 55 -16.71 -12.46 -7.74
C THR A 55 -17.73 -11.36 -7.83
N HIS A 56 -17.55 -10.40 -8.72
CA HIS A 56 -18.45 -9.26 -8.83
C HIS A 56 -19.22 -9.37 -10.14
N GLU A 57 -20.52 -9.06 -10.11
CA GLU A 57 -21.36 -8.79 -11.28
C GLU A 57 -20.89 -7.51 -11.97
N ASN A 58 -19.66 -7.54 -12.47
CA ASN A 58 -18.94 -6.36 -12.90
C ASN A 58 -19.55 -5.87 -14.21
N LYS A 59 -20.40 -4.84 -14.10
CA LYS A 59 -20.59 -3.91 -15.22
C LYS A 59 -19.23 -3.36 -15.58
N CYS A 60 -18.94 -3.28 -16.88
CA CYS A 60 -17.73 -2.64 -17.34
C CYS A 60 -17.90 -1.12 -17.43
N CYS A 61 -16.85 -0.40 -17.08
CA CYS A 61 -16.71 1.04 -17.18
C CYS A 61 -15.23 1.34 -17.52
N PRO A 62 -14.92 2.55 -18.03
CA PRO A 62 -13.59 2.86 -18.56
C PRO A 62 -12.43 2.61 -17.58
N GLU A 63 -12.64 2.81 -16.29
CA GLU A 63 -11.59 2.73 -15.26
C GLU A 63 -11.41 1.33 -14.66
N ASN A 64 -12.33 0.39 -14.94
CA ASN A 64 -12.34 -0.92 -14.29
C ASN A 64 -11.33 -1.89 -14.92
N GLY A 65 -10.23 -2.15 -14.21
CA GLY A 65 -9.17 -3.08 -14.58
C GLY A 65 -9.60 -4.55 -14.69
N CYS A 66 -10.82 -4.92 -14.28
CA CYS A 66 -11.39 -6.24 -14.56
C CYS A 66 -11.89 -6.41 -16.00
N CYS A 67 -12.08 -5.31 -16.74
CA CYS A 67 -12.71 -5.31 -18.04
C CYS A 67 -11.72 -5.18 -19.20
N ALA A 68 -12.03 -5.87 -20.30
CA ALA A 68 -11.29 -5.71 -21.54
C ALA A 68 -11.73 -4.42 -22.24
N GLY A 69 -10.76 -3.65 -22.70
CA GLY A 69 -10.89 -2.49 -23.59
C GLY A 69 -9.80 -2.53 -24.65
N GLU A 70 -9.87 -1.63 -25.65
CA GLU A 70 -8.94 -1.63 -26.81
C GLU A 70 -7.46 -1.61 -26.42
N ASN A 71 -7.13 -0.98 -25.27
CA ASN A 71 -5.77 -0.88 -24.75
C ASN A 71 -5.58 -1.60 -23.39
N SER A 72 -6.51 -2.45 -22.97
CA SER A 72 -6.43 -3.10 -21.66
C SER A 72 -5.38 -4.22 -21.66
N SER A 73 -4.35 -4.04 -20.85
CA SER A 73 -3.43 -5.12 -20.47
C SER A 73 -3.92 -5.80 -19.20
N PRO A 74 -3.76 -7.13 -19.07
CA PRO A 74 -4.06 -7.79 -17.80
C PRO A 74 -3.16 -7.21 -16.70
N PRO A 75 -3.63 -7.15 -15.44
CA PRO A 75 -2.81 -6.72 -14.33
C PRO A 75 -1.51 -7.55 -14.23
N PRO A 76 -0.39 -6.94 -13.80
CA PRO A 76 0.94 -7.57 -13.81
C PRO A 76 1.11 -8.68 -12.76
N GLY A 77 0.07 -8.98 -11.98
CA GLY A 77 0.11 -9.89 -10.83
C GLY A 77 -0.69 -9.28 -9.68
N PHE A 78 -0.13 -9.30 -8.48
CA PHE A 78 -0.66 -8.52 -7.37
C PHE A 78 -0.63 -7.04 -7.69
N THR A 79 -1.68 -6.32 -7.30
CA THR A 79 -1.77 -4.86 -7.39
C THR A 79 -2.03 -4.27 -6.01
N ILE A 80 -1.72 -3.00 -5.82
CA ILE A 80 -1.97 -2.30 -4.57
C ILE A 80 -3.48 -2.21 -4.35
N HIS A 81 -3.90 -2.55 -3.13
CA HIS A 81 -5.20 -2.21 -2.57
C HIS A 81 -5.05 -0.91 -1.76
N GLY A 82 -4.10 -0.87 -0.83
CA GLY A 82 -3.75 0.37 -0.14
C GLY A 82 -2.55 0.29 0.80
N LEU A 83 -2.18 1.44 1.35
CA LEU A 83 -1.16 1.60 2.39
C LEU A 83 -1.84 2.14 3.64
N TRP A 84 -2.06 1.30 4.64
CA TRP A 84 -2.93 1.61 5.76
C TRP A 84 -2.12 1.81 7.04
N PRO A 85 -2.28 2.94 7.74
CA PRO A 85 -1.76 3.08 9.08
C PRO A 85 -2.60 2.22 10.03
N ASP A 86 -1.96 1.35 10.83
CA ASP A 86 -2.61 0.38 11.72
C ASP A 86 -2.03 0.45 13.15
N TYR A 87 -2.78 -0.07 14.12
CA TYR A 87 -2.38 -0.25 15.52
C TYR A 87 -2.01 -1.71 15.82
N ASN A 88 -1.12 -1.93 16.79
CA ASN A 88 -0.74 -3.28 17.22
C ASN A 88 -1.86 -4.04 17.94
N ASP A 89 -3.00 -3.42 18.23
CA ASP A 89 -4.17 -4.10 18.82
C ASP A 89 -5.15 -4.66 17.77
N GLY A 90 -4.81 -4.52 16.48
CA GLY A 90 -5.63 -4.98 15.35
C GLY A 90 -6.65 -3.95 14.86
N THR A 91 -6.75 -2.79 15.51
CA THR A 91 -7.58 -1.66 15.04
C THR A 91 -6.76 -0.69 14.17
N TRP A 92 -7.43 0.33 13.61
CA TRP A 92 -6.77 1.34 12.77
C TRP A 92 -7.45 2.72 12.92
N PRO A 93 -6.70 3.83 12.78
CA PRO A 93 -7.31 5.14 12.60
C PRO A 93 -7.97 5.25 11.22
N SER A 94 -9.06 5.99 11.13
CA SER A 94 -9.76 6.23 9.87
C SER A 94 -10.34 7.64 9.78
N CYS A 95 -10.46 8.17 8.57
CA CYS A 95 -11.11 9.47 8.31
C CYS A 95 -10.51 10.62 9.15
N CYS A 96 -9.18 10.68 9.22
CA CYS A 96 -8.50 11.72 9.98
C CYS A 96 -8.62 13.07 9.29
N GLU A 97 -8.42 14.16 10.04
CA GLU A 97 -8.39 15.50 9.46
C GLU A 97 -7.19 15.68 8.51
N GLY A 98 -7.47 16.05 7.26
CA GLY A 98 -6.50 16.32 6.22
C GLY A 98 -7.12 17.08 5.04
N PRO A 99 -6.33 17.46 4.03
CA PRO A 99 -6.87 18.03 2.80
C PRO A 99 -7.74 17.01 2.08
N ALA A 100 -8.78 17.49 1.38
CA ALA A 100 -9.58 16.66 0.48
C ALA A 100 -8.70 16.09 -0.64
N PHE A 101 -9.12 14.96 -1.21
CA PHE A 101 -8.40 14.34 -2.31
C PHE A 101 -8.29 15.27 -3.53
N ASP A 102 -7.10 15.38 -4.11
CA ASP A 102 -6.83 16.11 -5.35
C ASP A 102 -6.05 15.20 -6.32
N GLU A 103 -6.75 14.68 -7.33
CA GLU A 103 -6.17 13.81 -8.35
C GLU A 103 -5.04 14.49 -9.14
N ALA A 104 -5.05 15.83 -9.25
CA ALA A 104 -4.01 16.55 -9.96
C ALA A 104 -2.62 16.37 -9.32
N GLU A 105 -2.54 16.09 -8.02
CA GLU A 105 -1.29 15.72 -7.35
C GLU A 105 -0.71 14.39 -7.86
N LEU A 106 -1.53 13.52 -8.45
CA LEU A 106 -1.12 12.21 -8.97
C LEU A 106 -0.65 12.25 -10.43
N ASN A 107 -0.84 13.38 -11.13
CA ASN A 107 -0.44 13.54 -12.54
C ASN A 107 0.97 13.02 -12.87
N PRO A 108 2.02 13.24 -12.03
CA PRO A 108 3.36 12.73 -12.32
C PRO A 108 3.48 11.21 -12.30
N MET A 109 2.53 10.48 -11.68
CA MET A 109 2.55 9.03 -11.51
C MET A 109 1.26 8.33 -11.97
N ILE A 110 0.37 9.03 -12.67
CA ILE A 110 -0.97 8.53 -13.01
C ILE A 110 -0.95 7.21 -13.80
N ASN A 111 0.02 7.03 -14.70
CA ASN A 111 0.20 5.78 -15.44
C ASN A 111 0.58 4.60 -14.52
N ALA A 112 1.40 4.87 -13.50
CA ALA A 112 1.77 3.87 -12.50
C ALA A 112 0.56 3.54 -11.61
N MET A 113 -0.25 4.54 -11.25
CA MET A 113 -1.50 4.35 -10.52
C MET A 113 -2.46 3.44 -11.28
N HIS A 114 -2.75 3.73 -12.55
CA HIS A 114 -3.61 2.87 -13.38
C HIS A 114 -3.09 1.44 -13.58
N THR A 115 -1.77 1.23 -13.55
CA THR A 115 -1.17 -0.08 -13.80
C THR A 115 -1.05 -0.93 -12.54
N TYR A 116 -0.57 -0.33 -11.44
CA TYR A 116 -0.16 -1.04 -10.24
C TYR A 116 -1.09 -0.81 -9.05
N TRP A 117 -1.95 0.22 -9.10
CA TRP A 117 -3.01 0.47 -8.13
C TRP A 117 -4.37 0.71 -8.84
N PRO A 118 -4.80 -0.18 -9.74
CA PRO A 118 -5.97 0.03 -10.57
C PRO A 118 -7.27 0.04 -9.76
N ILE A 119 -8.24 0.76 -10.28
CA ILE A 119 -9.64 0.64 -9.89
C ILE A 119 -10.18 -0.66 -10.47
N LEU A 120 -10.74 -1.55 -9.65
CA LEU A 120 -11.26 -2.87 -10.09
C LEU A 120 -12.78 -2.98 -10.01
N SER A 121 -13.47 -1.91 -9.64
CA SER A 121 -14.93 -1.84 -9.50
C SER A 121 -15.45 -0.57 -10.17
N CYS A 122 -16.62 -0.67 -10.80
CA CYS A 122 -17.34 0.49 -11.34
C CYS A 122 -18.28 1.15 -10.35
N ASN A 123 -18.51 0.50 -9.20
CA ASN A 123 -19.27 1.10 -8.14
C ASN A 123 -18.33 2.01 -7.37
N ASP A 124 -18.75 3.26 -7.22
CA ASP A 124 -18.17 4.18 -6.26
C ASP A 124 -18.17 3.56 -4.86
N VAL A 125 -17.17 3.94 -4.08
CA VAL A 125 -16.99 3.44 -2.71
C VAL A 125 -17.59 4.47 -1.75
N SER A 126 -18.32 3.99 -0.74
CA SER A 126 -18.74 4.83 0.37
C SER A 126 -17.51 5.15 1.22
N SER A 127 -17.03 6.38 1.13
CA SER A 127 -15.91 6.92 1.88
C SER A 127 -16.37 7.41 3.27
N CYS A 128 -15.54 8.26 3.88
CA CYS A 128 -15.87 9.06 5.06
C CYS A 128 -17.20 9.81 4.87
N ASN A 129 -18.01 9.87 5.93
CA ASN A 129 -19.33 10.53 5.96
C ASN A 129 -20.38 9.99 4.97
N ASN A 130 -20.21 8.77 4.44
CA ASN A 130 -21.07 8.17 3.41
C ASN A 130 -21.08 8.94 2.07
N GLU A 131 -20.01 9.66 1.77
CA GLU A 131 -19.83 10.26 0.45
C GLU A 131 -19.38 9.21 -0.56
N ILE A 132 -19.91 9.31 -1.77
CA ILE A 132 -19.60 8.46 -2.91
C ILE A 132 -18.33 9.03 -3.58
N LYS A 133 -17.26 8.24 -3.64
CA LYS A 133 -15.94 8.68 -4.14
C LYS A 133 -15.31 7.64 -5.08
N SER A 134 -14.35 8.12 -5.89
CA SER A 134 -13.43 7.25 -6.59
C SER A 134 -12.59 6.44 -5.60
N PHE A 135 -12.08 5.29 -6.05
CA PHE A 135 -11.30 4.40 -5.17
C PHE A 135 -10.05 5.07 -4.59
N TRP A 136 -9.30 5.86 -5.36
CA TRP A 136 -8.12 6.55 -4.82
C TRP A 136 -8.48 7.65 -3.83
N ALA A 137 -9.59 8.35 -4.05
CA ALA A 137 -10.10 9.33 -3.10
C ALA A 137 -10.48 8.67 -1.78
N ASP A 138 -11.19 7.53 -1.83
CA ASP A 138 -11.50 6.72 -0.65
C ASP A 138 -10.22 6.27 0.09
N GLN A 139 -9.22 5.75 -0.62
CA GLN A 139 -7.96 5.34 0.01
C GLN A 139 -7.19 6.50 0.64
N TRP A 140 -7.26 7.71 0.08
CA TRP A 140 -6.69 8.90 0.69
C TRP A 140 -7.48 9.35 1.92
N GLU A 141 -8.78 9.56 1.78
CA GLU A 141 -9.64 10.11 2.85
C GLU A 141 -9.71 9.15 4.05
N GLN A 142 -9.90 7.86 3.81
CA GLN A 142 -10.02 6.83 4.84
C GLN A 142 -8.69 6.56 5.54
N HIS A 143 -7.57 6.49 4.81
CA HIS A 143 -6.29 6.00 5.34
C HIS A 143 -5.14 7.01 5.18
N GLY A 144 -4.97 7.61 4.00
CA GLY A 144 -3.89 8.55 3.71
C GLY A 144 -3.86 9.79 4.62
N THR A 145 -5.03 10.32 4.99
CA THR A 145 -5.15 11.42 5.96
C THR A 145 -4.61 11.07 7.35
N CYS A 146 -4.61 9.80 7.72
CA CYS A 146 -4.09 9.28 8.98
C CYS A 146 -2.60 8.91 8.91
N ALA A 147 -2.03 8.87 7.71
CA ALA A 147 -0.73 8.27 7.44
C ALA A 147 0.46 9.19 7.74
N GLY A 148 0.25 10.43 8.20
CA GLY A 148 1.34 11.33 8.59
C GLY A 148 2.19 11.85 7.42
N PHE A 149 1.72 11.72 6.18
CA PHE A 149 2.35 12.34 5.02
C PHE A 149 1.88 13.79 4.86
N SER A 150 2.82 14.69 4.54
CA SER A 150 2.51 16.11 4.34
C SER A 150 1.73 16.41 3.04
N PHE A 151 1.81 15.50 2.05
CA PHE A 151 1.21 15.67 0.72
C PHE A 151 0.63 14.35 0.21
N GLN A 152 -0.42 14.42 -0.60
CA GLN A 152 -1.06 13.24 -1.18
C GLN A 152 -0.08 12.52 -2.10
N TYR A 153 0.64 13.30 -2.92
CA TYR A 153 1.72 12.78 -3.76
C TYR A 153 2.68 11.85 -2.99
N LEU A 154 3.10 12.23 -1.78
CA LEU A 154 4.06 11.44 -1.00
C LEU A 154 3.46 10.12 -0.49
N TYR A 155 2.19 10.11 -0.13
CA TYR A 155 1.49 8.89 0.28
C TYR A 155 1.43 7.87 -0.86
N PHE A 156 0.94 8.29 -2.03
CA PHE A 156 0.83 7.40 -3.20
C PHE A 156 2.19 6.99 -3.75
N ALA A 157 3.15 7.92 -3.84
CA ALA A 157 4.52 7.61 -4.26
C ALA A 157 5.20 6.60 -3.31
N THR A 158 4.97 6.72 -2.00
CA THR A 158 5.53 5.80 -1.01
C THR A 158 4.95 4.40 -1.16
N ALA A 159 3.64 4.26 -1.31
CA ALA A 159 3.00 2.97 -1.55
C ALA A 159 3.52 2.30 -2.83
N LEU A 160 3.65 3.06 -3.93
CA LEU A 160 4.24 2.56 -5.18
C LEU A 160 5.71 2.13 -4.98
N LYS A 161 6.50 2.93 -4.27
CA LYS A 161 7.91 2.58 -3.98
C LYS A 161 8.00 1.28 -3.18
N LEU A 162 7.17 1.10 -2.16
CA LEU A 162 7.14 -0.13 -1.37
C LEU A 162 6.70 -1.33 -2.23
N TYR A 163 5.67 -1.16 -3.07
CA TYR A 163 5.22 -2.19 -4.02
C TYR A 163 6.36 -2.69 -4.92
N PHE A 164 7.13 -1.78 -5.52
CA PHE A 164 8.23 -2.17 -6.41
C PHE A 164 9.43 -2.77 -5.66
N ASN A 165 9.75 -2.27 -4.47
CA ASN A 165 10.85 -2.79 -3.67
C ASN A 165 10.56 -4.18 -3.09
N TYR A 166 9.29 -4.47 -2.79
CA TYR A 166 8.83 -5.72 -2.19
C TYR A 166 7.88 -6.47 -3.13
N ASN A 167 8.38 -6.81 -4.32
CA ASN A 167 7.59 -7.43 -5.40
C ASN A 167 7.18 -8.88 -5.07
N VAL A 168 6.03 -9.04 -4.41
CA VAL A 168 5.45 -10.34 -4.04
C VAL A 168 5.21 -11.23 -5.26
N THR A 169 4.76 -10.66 -6.38
CA THR A 169 4.47 -11.46 -7.60
C THR A 169 5.73 -12.17 -8.07
N GLU A 170 6.85 -11.44 -8.16
CA GLU A 170 8.12 -12.00 -8.61
C GLU A 170 8.62 -13.10 -7.66
N VAL A 171 8.57 -12.88 -6.35
CA VAL A 171 8.95 -13.87 -5.34
C VAL A 171 8.17 -15.17 -5.51
N LEU A 172 6.85 -15.08 -5.70
CA LEU A 172 6.02 -16.27 -5.89
C LEU A 172 6.33 -16.99 -7.20
N LEU A 173 6.57 -16.25 -8.29
CA LEU A 173 6.97 -16.85 -9.57
C LEU A 173 8.30 -17.60 -9.47
N GLN A 174 9.30 -17.03 -8.78
CA GLN A 174 10.59 -17.65 -8.51
C GLN A 174 10.45 -18.90 -7.64
N ALA A 175 9.52 -18.90 -6.68
CA ALA A 175 9.14 -20.06 -5.88
C ALA A 175 8.23 -21.08 -6.62
N ASN A 176 8.02 -20.91 -7.94
CA ASN A 176 7.15 -21.74 -8.78
C ASN A 176 5.66 -21.76 -8.36
N VAL A 177 5.22 -20.73 -7.63
CA VAL A 177 3.82 -20.44 -7.32
C VAL A 177 3.27 -19.55 -8.43
N LYS A 178 2.81 -20.18 -9.52
CA LYS A 178 2.29 -19.51 -10.72
C LYS A 178 0.76 -19.51 -10.74
N PRO A 179 0.09 -18.51 -11.32
CA PRO A 179 -1.36 -18.51 -11.43
C PRO A 179 -1.90 -19.75 -12.18
N SER A 180 -2.85 -20.45 -11.56
CA SER A 180 -3.43 -21.69 -12.08
C SER A 180 -4.86 -21.90 -11.58
N ASN A 181 -5.73 -22.38 -12.47
CA ASN A 181 -7.12 -22.72 -12.14
C ASN A 181 -7.25 -24.17 -11.62
N SER A 182 -6.20 -24.99 -11.71
CA SER A 182 -6.22 -26.41 -11.35
C SER A 182 -5.23 -26.79 -10.25
N LYS A 183 -4.28 -25.92 -9.91
CA LYS A 183 -3.27 -26.20 -8.88
C LYS A 183 -3.65 -25.55 -7.56
N THR A 184 -3.31 -26.21 -6.47
CA THR A 184 -3.27 -25.65 -5.13
C THR A 184 -1.83 -25.53 -4.65
N TYR A 185 -1.61 -24.68 -3.67
CA TYR A 185 -0.31 -24.39 -3.07
C TYR A 185 -0.44 -24.45 -1.56
N SER A 186 0.60 -24.93 -0.87
CA SER A 186 0.65 -24.85 0.58
C SER A 186 0.75 -23.37 1.00
N SER A 187 -0.13 -22.93 1.88
CA SER A 187 -0.09 -21.57 2.45
C SER A 187 1.22 -21.34 3.21
N ALA A 188 1.72 -22.35 3.93
CA ALA A 188 3.01 -22.30 4.60
C ALA A 188 4.16 -22.08 3.61
N SER A 189 4.19 -22.78 2.46
CA SER A 189 5.23 -22.57 1.44
C SER A 189 5.20 -21.17 0.83
N ILE A 190 4.00 -20.59 0.64
CA ILE A 190 3.85 -19.21 0.15
C ILE A 190 4.40 -18.21 1.18
N ILE A 191 4.01 -18.38 2.46
CA ILE A 191 4.50 -17.54 3.56
C ILE A 191 6.01 -17.62 3.64
N SER A 192 6.59 -18.83 3.66
CA SER A 192 8.04 -19.01 3.73
C SER A 192 8.78 -18.45 2.52
N ALA A 193 8.21 -18.51 1.31
CA ALA A 193 8.85 -17.91 0.13
C ALA A 193 8.98 -16.38 0.28
N ILE A 194 7.92 -15.71 0.75
CA ILE A 194 7.91 -14.27 0.98
C ILE A 194 8.80 -13.89 2.17
N GLU A 195 8.70 -14.63 3.27
CA GLU A 195 9.52 -14.42 4.47
C GLU A 195 11.02 -14.58 4.17
N ASN A 196 11.41 -15.58 3.38
CA ASN A 196 12.81 -15.76 2.97
C ASN A 196 13.31 -14.61 2.08
N ALA A 197 12.45 -14.06 1.23
CA ALA A 197 12.82 -12.98 0.32
C ALA A 197 12.92 -11.62 1.03
N PHE A 198 12.02 -11.34 1.99
CA PHE A 198 11.88 -10.02 2.61
C PHE A 198 12.26 -9.99 4.10
N HIS A 199 12.64 -11.13 4.67
CA HIS A 199 13.01 -11.30 6.08
C HIS A 199 11.90 -10.92 7.08
N ALA A 200 10.65 -10.96 6.64
CA ALA A 200 9.48 -10.68 7.46
C ALA A 200 8.29 -11.53 7.01
N LYS A 201 7.56 -12.08 7.98
CA LYS A 201 6.39 -12.90 7.71
C LYS A 201 5.22 -12.03 7.18
N PRO A 202 4.66 -12.34 5.99
CA PRO A 202 3.47 -11.66 5.50
C PRO A 202 2.20 -12.14 6.20
N GLN A 203 1.12 -11.37 6.07
CA GLN A 203 -0.23 -11.86 6.33
C GLN A 203 -0.90 -12.28 5.00
N LEU A 204 -1.43 -13.51 4.95
CA LEU A 204 -2.26 -13.98 3.84
C LEU A 204 -3.75 -13.83 4.17
N VAL A 205 -4.52 -13.29 3.23
CA VAL A 205 -5.97 -13.17 3.33
C VAL A 205 -6.63 -13.94 2.20
N CYS A 206 -7.51 -14.89 2.54
CA CYS A 206 -8.24 -15.70 1.57
C CYS A 206 -9.72 -15.32 1.48
N LYS A 207 -10.32 -15.58 0.32
CA LYS A 207 -11.76 -15.50 0.05
C LYS A 207 -12.31 -16.91 -0.21
N ASN A 208 -13.58 -17.11 0.17
CA ASN A 208 -14.28 -18.41 0.06
C ASN A 208 -13.41 -19.54 0.64
N ASP A 209 -12.83 -19.23 1.80
CA ASP A 209 -11.82 -19.96 2.56
C ASP A 209 -10.49 -20.21 1.86
N ASN A 210 -10.41 -20.53 0.57
CA ASN A 210 -9.16 -21.05 -0.01
C ASN A 210 -8.65 -20.37 -1.28
N VAL A 211 -9.17 -19.20 -1.66
CA VAL A 211 -8.65 -18.43 -2.80
C VAL A 211 -7.89 -17.22 -2.28
N ILE A 212 -6.61 -17.06 -2.63
CA ILE A 212 -5.83 -15.92 -2.17
C ILE A 212 -6.47 -14.63 -2.68
N LYS A 213 -6.87 -13.75 -1.76
CA LYS A 213 -7.45 -12.44 -2.05
C LYS A 213 -6.40 -11.35 -1.91
N GLU A 214 -5.66 -11.36 -0.80
CA GLU A 214 -4.61 -10.37 -0.52
C GLU A 214 -3.37 -11.02 0.09
N VAL A 215 -2.23 -10.38 -0.14
CA VAL A 215 -1.00 -10.52 0.63
C VAL A 215 -0.73 -9.17 1.26
N ARG A 216 -0.46 -9.13 2.56
CA ARG A 216 -0.18 -7.92 3.31
C ARG A 216 1.24 -7.96 3.85
N LEU A 217 1.97 -6.87 3.62
CA LEU A 217 3.33 -6.64 4.13
C LEU A 217 3.26 -5.48 5.12
N CYS A 218 3.96 -5.58 6.25
CA CYS A 218 3.90 -4.57 7.31
C CYS A 218 5.23 -3.83 7.45
N PHE A 219 5.17 -2.55 7.77
CA PHE A 219 6.32 -1.65 7.82
C PHE A 219 6.29 -0.78 9.07
N THR A 220 7.45 -0.52 9.68
CA THR A 220 7.58 0.52 10.71
C THR A 220 7.22 1.89 10.15
N LYS A 221 7.12 2.91 11.03
CA LYS A 221 6.87 4.30 10.60
C LYS A 221 7.99 4.84 9.71
N GLU A 222 9.20 4.31 9.91
CA GLU A 222 10.41 4.59 9.13
C GLU A 222 10.46 3.81 7.81
N LEU A 223 9.39 3.07 7.48
CA LEU A 223 9.21 2.27 6.27
C LEU A 223 10.17 1.06 6.17
N GLU A 224 10.63 0.55 7.31
CA GLU A 224 11.40 -0.70 7.39
C GLU A 224 10.44 -1.89 7.50
N ILE A 225 10.71 -2.97 6.78
CA ILE A 225 9.86 -4.18 6.80
C ILE A 225 9.82 -4.79 8.21
N ARG A 226 8.64 -5.21 8.65
CA ARG A 226 8.42 -5.91 9.92
C ARG A 226 7.35 -7.00 9.76
N GLU A 227 7.25 -7.87 10.75
CA GLU A 227 6.14 -8.82 10.82
C GLU A 227 4.80 -8.11 11.05
N CYS A 228 3.77 -8.62 10.39
CA CYS A 228 2.38 -8.21 10.63
C CYS A 228 1.86 -8.81 11.94
N VAL A 229 0.97 -8.06 12.61
CA VAL A 229 0.39 -8.47 13.91
C VAL A 229 -0.75 -9.47 13.73
N GLU A 230 -1.61 -9.22 12.74
CA GLU A 230 -2.76 -10.08 12.47
C GLU A 230 -2.34 -11.40 11.82
N PRO A 231 -2.90 -12.55 12.25
CA PRO A 231 -2.56 -13.83 11.66
C PRO A 231 -3.11 -13.96 10.24
N SER A 232 -2.51 -14.86 9.47
CA SER A 232 -3.03 -15.26 8.16
C SER A 232 -4.34 -16.03 8.30
N TRP A 233 -5.36 -15.66 7.51
CA TRP A 233 -6.67 -16.31 7.49
C TRP A 233 -6.84 -17.13 6.21
N CYS A 234 -6.05 -18.20 6.11
CA CYS A 234 -6.06 -19.13 4.98
C CYS A 234 -5.85 -20.57 5.47
N PRO A 235 -6.48 -21.58 4.84
CA PRO A 235 -6.28 -22.99 5.13
C PRO A 235 -4.89 -23.47 4.68
N GLU A 236 -4.59 -24.73 4.96
CA GLU A 236 -3.31 -25.36 4.59
C GLU A 236 -3.02 -25.27 3.08
N TYR A 237 -4.05 -25.37 2.24
CA TYR A 237 -3.93 -25.30 0.78
C TYR A 237 -4.81 -24.21 0.18
N VAL A 238 -4.21 -23.39 -0.66
CA VAL A 238 -4.85 -22.23 -1.30
C VAL A 238 -4.71 -22.28 -2.82
N ARG A 239 -5.59 -21.54 -3.51
CA ARG A 239 -5.57 -21.34 -4.97
C ARG A 239 -5.15 -19.92 -5.31
N LEU A 240 -4.40 -19.79 -6.40
CA LEU A 240 -4.04 -18.52 -7.02
C LEU A 240 -4.56 -18.53 -8.47
N PRO A 241 -5.79 -18.06 -8.73
CA PRO A 241 -6.44 -18.23 -10.03
C PRO A 241 -5.79 -17.39 -11.13
N LYS A 242 -5.90 -17.83 -12.38
CA LYS A 242 -5.49 -17.03 -13.55
C LYS A 242 -6.45 -15.86 -13.74
N PHE A 243 -5.91 -14.71 -14.12
CA PHE A 243 -6.74 -13.57 -14.50
C PHE A 243 -7.46 -13.84 -15.82
N SER A 244 -8.73 -13.44 -15.87
CA SER A 244 -9.56 -13.41 -17.07
C SER A 244 -10.40 -12.15 -17.05
N PHE A 245 -10.47 -11.45 -18.18
CA PHE A 245 -11.34 -10.29 -18.31
C PHE A 245 -12.81 -10.68 -18.15
N VAL A 246 -13.58 -9.79 -17.51
CA VAL A 246 -15.03 -9.88 -17.44
C VAL A 246 -15.60 -9.78 -18.86
N GLY A 247 -16.54 -10.67 -19.20
CA GLY A 247 -17.16 -10.72 -20.53
C GLY A 247 -16.44 -11.62 -21.55
N GLY A 248 -15.29 -12.22 -21.22
CA GLY A 248 -14.72 -13.35 -21.97
C GLY A 248 -14.24 -13.10 -23.40
N VAL A 249 -14.28 -11.87 -23.92
CA VAL A 249 -13.83 -11.57 -25.30
C VAL A 249 -12.49 -10.85 -25.28
N LYS A 250 -11.48 -11.47 -25.90
CA LYS A 250 -10.48 -10.74 -26.69
C LYS A 250 -10.72 -11.12 -28.15
N PRO A 251 -10.80 -10.17 -29.10
CA PRO A 251 -10.67 -10.48 -30.52
C PRO A 251 -9.35 -11.22 -30.74
N GLU A 252 -9.42 -12.31 -31.50
CA GLU A 252 -8.26 -12.98 -32.08
C GLU A 252 -7.39 -11.92 -32.79
N ASP A 253 -6.12 -11.77 -32.39
CA ASP A 253 -4.98 -11.24 -33.21
C ASP A 253 -3.80 -10.66 -32.41
N TRP A 254 -3.79 -10.67 -31.07
CA TRP A 254 -2.65 -10.10 -30.33
C TRP A 254 -1.34 -10.93 -30.39
N LEU A 255 -1.36 -12.17 -30.91
CA LEU A 255 -0.15 -13.00 -30.98
C LEU A 255 0.93 -12.49 -31.97
N LEU A 256 0.64 -11.46 -32.78
CA LEU A 256 1.59 -10.94 -33.78
C LEU A 256 2.33 -9.65 -33.38
N SER A 257 1.94 -8.97 -32.30
CA SER A 257 2.55 -7.69 -31.90
C SER A 257 3.60 -7.78 -30.79
N ALA A 258 3.64 -8.87 -30.02
CA ALA A 258 4.60 -9.03 -28.91
C ALA A 258 6.00 -9.58 -29.32
N VAL A 259 6.22 -9.91 -30.60
CA VAL A 259 7.51 -10.42 -31.12
C VAL A 259 8.32 -9.33 -31.85
N LYS A 260 7.76 -8.14 -32.09
CA LYS A 260 8.43 -7.07 -32.86
C LYS A 260 9.10 -5.97 -32.03
N SER A 261 8.97 -5.97 -30.70
CA SER A 261 9.52 -4.92 -29.84
C SER A 261 10.75 -5.34 -29.02
N VAL A 262 11.34 -6.50 -29.30
CA VAL A 262 12.67 -6.89 -28.80
C VAL A 262 13.66 -6.93 -29.98
N THR A 263 13.82 -5.80 -30.66
CA THR A 263 15.00 -5.42 -31.44
C THR A 263 14.90 -3.93 -31.76
N VAL A 264 15.41 -3.10 -30.86
CA VAL A 264 16.30 -1.95 -31.13
C VAL A 264 17.23 -1.84 -29.92
#